data_AF-A0A0N7LAP8-F1
#
_entry.id   AF-A0A0N7LAP8-F1
#
_cell.length_a   1.000
_cell.length_b   1.000
_cell.length_c   1.000
_cell.angle_alpha   90.00
_cell.angle_beta   90.00
_cell.angle_gamma   90.00
#
_symmetry.space_group_name_H-M   'P 1'
#
loop_
_entity.id
_entity.type
_entity.pdbx_description
1 polymer ?
#
loop_
_entity_poly.entity_id
_entity_poly.type
_entity_poly.pdbx_seq_one_letter_code
_entity_poly.pdbx_strand_id
1 'polypeptide(L)'
;MVTLTTNYNNDGGQTAHLTGSVRYLTFVGWFNFLAAIVLTVLFLTGKGGILTSVAGHAILVFWMFLFQLAGAGTITDALGGAVDCSSTDGLRYCNSLEALMAFSWISTIALFFALIVIGIVGAGAIRGGRGTKETLGA
;
A
#
# COMPACT_ATOMS: atom_id res chain seq x y z
N MET A 1 -1.63 9.10 10.09
CA MET A 1 -0.93 9.65 8.90
C MET A 1 -1.30 11.11 8.66
N VAL A 2 -2.54 11.43 8.26
CA VAL A 2 -2.97 12.81 7.95
C VAL A 2 -2.70 13.79 9.09
N THR A 3 -3.11 13.47 10.33
CA THR A 3 -2.87 14.33 11.50
C THR A 3 -1.38 14.59 11.75
N LEU A 4 -0.54 13.58 11.55
CA LEU A 4 0.90 13.71 11.75
C LEU A 4 1.53 14.61 10.66
N THR A 5 1.09 14.48 9.42
CA THR A 5 1.48 15.40 8.34
C THR A 5 1.07 16.84 8.65
N THR A 6 -0.16 17.06 9.13
CA THR A 6 -0.64 18.39 9.52
C THR A 6 0.19 19.00 10.64
N ASN A 7 0.47 18.22 11.69
CA ASN A 7 1.31 18.67 12.79
C ASN A 7 2.72 19.06 12.30
N TYR A 8 3.36 18.20 11.50
CA TYR A 8 4.67 18.53 10.93
C TYR A 8 4.65 19.77 10.02
N ASN A 9 3.56 20.01 9.28
CA ASN A 9 3.44 21.21 8.46
C ASN A 9 3.29 22.48 9.30
N ASN A 10 2.58 22.42 10.43
CA ASN A 10 2.37 23.55 11.33
C ASN A 10 3.60 23.86 12.18
N ASP A 11 4.38 22.83 12.50
CA ASP A 11 5.47 22.90 13.47
C ASP A 11 6.88 23.01 12.85
N GLY A 12 6.96 23.13 11.53
CA GLY A 12 8.23 23.30 10.80
C GLY A 12 8.98 22.00 10.46
N GLY A 13 8.36 20.83 10.67
CA GLY A 13 9.01 19.54 10.45
C GLY A 13 9.97 19.15 11.58
N GLN A 14 10.73 18.07 11.40
CA GLN A 14 11.89 17.74 12.24
C GLN A 14 13.16 17.60 11.39
N THR A 15 13.20 16.59 10.52
CA THR A 15 14.19 16.50 9.45
C THR A 15 13.47 16.44 8.11
N ALA A 16 14.15 16.90 7.03
CA ALA A 16 13.58 16.84 5.70
C ALA A 16 13.24 15.40 5.27
N HIS A 17 14.11 14.44 5.63
CA HIS A 17 13.89 13.03 5.35
C HIS A 17 12.64 12.50 6.08
N LEU A 18 12.57 12.64 7.41
CA LEU A 18 11.43 12.14 8.20
C LEU A 18 10.09 12.78 7.78
N THR A 19 10.10 14.10 7.58
CA THR A 19 8.91 14.84 7.13
C THR A 19 8.48 14.39 5.74
N GLY A 20 9.43 14.11 4.85
CA GLY A 20 9.20 13.54 3.52
C GLY A 20 8.58 12.15 3.59
N SER A 21 9.11 11.25 4.42
CA SER A 21 8.59 9.89 4.62
C SER A 21 7.15 9.88 5.13
N VAL A 22 6.83 10.76 6.09
CA VAL A 22 5.46 10.90 6.63
C VAL A 22 4.49 11.41 5.56
N ARG A 23 4.90 12.41 4.76
CA ARG A 23 4.08 12.92 3.64
C ARG A 23 3.87 11.85 2.57
N TYR A 24 4.90 11.10 2.23
CA TYR A 24 4.82 9.99 1.29
C TYR A 24 3.84 8.93 1.77
N LEU A 25 3.93 8.49 3.03
CA LEU A 25 3.00 7.53 3.60
C LEU A 25 1.54 8.02 3.60
N THR A 26 1.32 9.33 3.83
CA THR A 26 -0.02 9.93 3.68
C THR A 26 -0.53 9.82 2.24
N PHE A 27 0.32 10.07 1.24
CA PHE A 27 -0.03 9.85 -0.17
C PHE A 27 -0.35 8.37 -0.44
N VAL A 28 0.50 7.44 -0.01
CA VAL A 28 0.30 6.00 -0.22
C VAL A 28 -0.99 5.52 0.45
N GLY A 29 -1.30 5.99 1.65
CA GLY A 29 -2.54 5.67 2.35
C GLY A 29 -3.78 6.10 1.55
N TRP A 30 -3.79 7.33 1.02
CA TRP A 30 -4.88 7.81 0.17
C TRP A 30 -4.97 7.07 -1.17
N PHE A 31 -3.82 6.82 -1.81
CA PHE A 31 -3.77 6.03 -3.04
C PHE A 31 -4.36 4.64 -2.83
N ASN A 32 -3.94 3.94 -1.77
CA ASN A 32 -4.43 2.60 -1.46
C ASN A 32 -5.94 2.59 -1.15
N PHE A 33 -6.43 3.59 -0.41
CA PHE A 33 -7.86 3.71 -0.11
C PHE A 33 -8.69 3.92 -1.39
N LEU A 34 -8.29 4.85 -2.26
CA LEU A 34 -8.99 5.09 -3.53
C LEU A 34 -8.88 3.89 -4.48
N ALA A 35 -7.71 3.27 -4.58
CA ALA A 35 -7.50 2.07 -5.37
C ALA A 35 -8.38 0.90 -4.89
N ALA A 36 -8.53 0.73 -3.57
CA ALA A 36 -9.41 -0.29 -3.01
C ALA A 36 -10.90 -0.04 -3.35
N ILE A 37 -11.36 1.22 -3.32
CA ILE A 37 -12.71 1.58 -3.76
C ILE A 37 -12.89 1.23 -5.24
N VAL A 38 -11.95 1.63 -6.09
CA VAL A 38 -11.99 1.36 -7.53
C VAL A 38 -12.04 -0.15 -7.79
N LEU A 39 -11.18 -0.93 -7.15
CA LEU A 39 -11.19 -2.40 -7.27
C LEU A 39 -12.53 -3.00 -6.83
N THR A 40 -13.08 -2.55 -5.70
CA THR A 40 -14.35 -3.04 -5.17
C THR A 40 -15.50 -2.74 -6.13
N VAL A 41 -15.57 -1.52 -6.65
CA VAL A 41 -16.61 -1.13 -7.62
C VAL A 41 -16.46 -1.92 -8.91
N LEU A 42 -15.25 -2.06 -9.45
CA LEU A 42 -14.99 -2.85 -10.66
C LEU A 42 -15.39 -4.32 -10.46
N PHE A 43 -15.12 -4.89 -9.28
CA PHE A 43 -15.52 -6.24 -8.92
C PHE A 43 -17.05 -6.41 -8.87
N LEU A 44 -17.77 -5.47 -8.24
CA LEU A 44 -19.23 -5.55 -8.08
C LEU A 44 -20.01 -5.24 -9.37
N THR A 45 -19.49 -4.34 -10.20
CA THR A 45 -20.17 -3.88 -11.43
C THR A 45 -19.75 -4.63 -12.69
N GLY A 46 -18.68 -5.45 -12.61
CA GLY A 46 -18.00 -5.99 -13.76
C GLY A 46 -18.81 -7.03 -14.53
N LYS A 47 -19.31 -6.65 -15.71
CA LYS A 47 -19.80 -7.57 -16.76
C LYS A 47 -18.63 -7.92 -17.70
N GLY A 48 -17.72 -8.79 -17.27
CA GLY A 48 -16.67 -9.41 -18.10
C GLY A 48 -15.82 -8.44 -18.94
N GLY A 49 -14.67 -7.99 -18.40
CA GLY A 49 -13.66 -7.24 -19.15
C GLY A 49 -12.25 -7.38 -18.56
N ILE A 50 -11.22 -6.96 -19.30
CA ILE A 50 -9.81 -7.04 -18.87
C ILE A 50 -9.57 -6.28 -17.56
N LEU A 51 -10.23 -5.14 -17.37
CA LEU A 51 -10.13 -4.34 -16.14
C LEU A 51 -10.76 -5.02 -14.92
N THR A 52 -11.79 -5.83 -15.12
CA THR A 52 -12.46 -6.60 -14.05
C THR A 52 -11.84 -8.00 -13.90
N SER A 53 -10.80 -8.31 -14.68
CA SER A 53 -10.12 -9.60 -14.65
C SER A 53 -9.16 -9.70 -13.46
N VAL A 54 -8.75 -10.94 -13.17
CA VAL A 54 -7.69 -11.24 -12.19
C VAL A 54 -6.39 -10.50 -12.53
N ALA A 55 -6.08 -10.31 -13.81
CA ALA A 55 -4.89 -9.58 -14.25
C ALA A 55 -4.97 -8.07 -13.93
N GLY A 56 -6.16 -7.45 -14.09
CA GLY A 56 -6.37 -6.05 -13.73
C GLY A 56 -6.20 -5.80 -12.23
N HIS A 57 -6.72 -6.72 -11.40
CA HIS A 57 -6.52 -6.69 -9.95
C HIS A 57 -5.04 -6.90 -9.58
N ALA A 58 -4.37 -7.85 -10.23
CA ALA A 58 -2.95 -8.13 -9.98
C ALA A 58 -2.07 -6.90 -10.21
N ILE A 59 -2.25 -6.19 -11.32
CA ILE A 59 -1.46 -5.00 -11.64
C ILE A 59 -1.66 -3.92 -10.58
N LEU A 60 -2.90 -3.60 -10.24
CA LEU A 60 -3.16 -2.50 -9.29
C LEU A 60 -2.70 -2.85 -7.87
N VAL A 61 -2.93 -4.08 -7.41
CA VAL A 61 -2.44 -4.53 -6.09
C VAL A 61 -0.92 -4.59 -6.06
N PHE A 62 -0.26 -4.92 -7.17
CA PHE A 62 1.21 -4.88 -7.27
C PHE A 62 1.76 -3.46 -7.13
N TRP A 63 1.13 -2.47 -7.78
CA TRP A 63 1.48 -1.06 -7.58
C TRP A 63 1.27 -0.59 -6.14
N MET A 64 0.15 -0.97 -5.52
CA MET A 64 -0.11 -0.67 -4.11
C MET A 64 0.99 -1.27 -3.21
N PHE A 65 1.40 -2.51 -3.48
CA PHE A 65 2.47 -3.17 -2.76
C PHE A 65 3.80 -2.43 -2.89
N LEU A 66 4.21 -2.03 -4.11
CA LEU A 66 5.46 -1.32 -4.33
C LEU A 66 5.50 0.03 -3.60
N PHE A 67 4.42 0.80 -3.67
CA PHE A 67 4.34 2.08 -2.96
C PHE A 67 4.34 1.90 -1.44
N GLN A 68 3.62 0.90 -0.94
CA GLN A 68 3.60 0.60 0.49
C GLN A 68 4.96 0.10 1.00
N LEU A 69 5.63 -0.76 0.23
CA LEU A 69 6.97 -1.27 0.55
C LEU A 69 8.01 -0.13 0.59
N ALA A 70 7.99 0.76 -0.41
CA ALA A 70 8.84 1.95 -0.42
C ALA A 70 8.55 2.85 0.80
N GLY A 71 7.29 2.97 1.18
CA GLY A 71 6.84 3.77 2.34
C GLY A 71 7.34 3.21 3.66
N ALA A 72 7.24 1.90 3.85
CA ALA A 72 7.78 1.19 5.00
C ALA A 72 9.31 1.31 5.05
N GLY A 73 9.99 1.22 3.91
CA GLY A 73 11.44 1.39 3.81
C GLY A 73 11.91 2.78 4.22
N THR A 74 11.34 3.84 3.63
CA THR A 74 11.78 5.22 3.93
C THR A 74 11.51 5.63 5.37
N ILE A 75 10.38 5.24 5.97
CA ILE A 75 10.11 5.58 7.38
C ILE A 75 11.01 4.81 8.34
N THR A 76 11.35 3.55 8.01
CA THR A 76 12.29 2.75 8.79
C THR A 76 13.69 3.37 8.76
N ASP A 77 14.16 3.78 7.58
CA ASP A 77 15.46 4.46 7.42
C ASP A 77 15.48 5.82 8.13
N ALA A 78 14.41 6.61 7.99
CA ALA A 78 14.30 7.93 8.63
C ALA A 78 14.29 7.87 10.17
N LEU A 79 13.89 6.73 10.75
CA LEU A 79 13.84 6.49 12.19
C LEU A 79 15.03 5.67 12.70
N GLY A 80 15.93 5.21 11.82
CA GLY A 80 17.09 4.41 12.20
C GLY A 80 16.78 2.95 12.54
N GLY A 81 15.66 2.41 12.06
CA GLY A 81 15.23 1.04 12.34
C GLY A 81 14.11 0.99 13.38
N ALA A 82 14.46 0.72 14.64
CA ALA A 82 13.50 0.68 15.74
C ALA A 82 13.65 1.91 16.65
N VAL A 83 12.52 2.46 17.08
CA VAL A 83 12.48 3.62 17.99
C VAL A 83 11.90 3.20 19.33
N ASP A 84 12.58 3.57 20.40
CA ASP A 84 12.10 3.43 21.78
C ASP A 84 11.79 4.81 22.34
N CYS A 85 10.51 5.14 22.45
CA CYS A 85 10.06 6.45 22.93
C CYS A 85 10.29 6.68 24.43
N SER A 86 10.70 5.68 25.19
CA SER A 86 11.11 5.82 26.59
C SER A 86 12.57 6.26 26.75
N SER A 87 13.40 5.99 25.74
CA SER A 87 14.86 6.25 25.75
C SER A 87 15.30 7.28 24.72
N THR A 88 14.45 7.62 23.74
CA THR A 88 14.77 8.53 22.63
C THR A 88 14.31 9.95 22.94
N ASP A 89 15.22 10.77 23.49
CA ASP A 89 14.98 12.20 23.67
C ASP A 89 15.06 12.94 22.31
N GLY A 90 14.11 13.85 22.08
CA GLY A 90 14.14 14.78 20.93
C GLY A 90 13.37 14.35 19.67
N LEU A 91 12.75 13.17 19.64
CA LEU A 91 11.88 12.77 18.53
C LEU A 91 10.44 13.30 18.72
N ARG A 92 10.03 14.25 17.87
CA ARG A 92 8.69 14.84 17.96
C ARG A 92 7.65 13.83 17.51
N TYR A 93 6.57 13.68 18.29
CA TYR A 93 5.51 12.69 18.03
C TYR A 93 6.00 11.24 17.98
N CYS A 94 7.00 10.87 18.80
CA CYS A 94 7.61 9.53 18.80
C CYS A 94 6.59 8.38 18.79
N ASN A 95 5.64 8.34 19.73
CA ASN A 95 4.61 7.28 19.78
C ASN A 95 3.78 7.19 18.48
N SER A 96 3.53 8.33 17.82
CA SER A 96 2.80 8.34 16.53
C SER A 96 3.66 7.84 15.37
N LEU A 97 4.98 8.09 15.41
CA LEU A 97 5.94 7.59 14.42
C LEU A 97 6.19 6.10 14.56
N GLU A 98 6.31 5.61 15.79
CA GLU A 98 6.41 4.18 16.10
C GLU A 98 5.18 3.43 15.59
N ALA A 99 3.98 3.92 15.92
CA ALA A 99 2.74 3.36 15.41
C ALA A 99 2.68 3.43 13.87
N LEU A 100 3.10 4.54 13.27
CA LEU A 100 3.12 4.71 11.81
C LEU A 100 4.03 3.68 11.13
N MET A 101 5.23 3.45 11.67
CA MET A 101 6.17 2.45 11.17
C MET A 101 5.56 1.06 11.27
N ALA A 102 4.98 0.69 12.42
CA ALA A 102 4.34 -0.61 12.61
C ALA A 102 3.19 -0.84 11.60
N PHE A 103 2.26 0.11 11.47
CA PHE A 103 1.16 0.01 10.51
C PHE A 103 1.64 -0.02 9.05
N SER A 104 2.74 0.65 8.73
CA SER A 104 3.31 0.62 7.39
C SER A 104 3.77 -0.79 7.00
N TRP A 105 4.47 -1.49 7.89
CA TRP A 105 4.92 -2.87 7.68
C TRP A 105 3.79 -3.88 7.68
N ILE A 106 2.82 -3.75 8.61
CA ILE A 106 1.63 -4.61 8.63
C ILE A 106 0.88 -4.52 7.29
N SER A 107 0.71 -3.31 6.76
CA SER A 107 0.06 -3.09 5.47
C SER A 107 0.86 -3.68 4.30
N THR A 108 2.19 -3.55 4.32
CA THR A 108 3.08 -4.18 3.33
C THR A 108 2.91 -5.69 3.30
N ILE A 109 2.89 -6.33 4.47
CA ILE A 109 2.73 -7.79 4.61
C ILE A 109 1.33 -8.21 4.14
N ALA A 110 0.28 -7.47 4.49
CA ALA A 110 -1.07 -7.76 4.04
C ALA A 110 -1.20 -7.69 2.50
N LEU A 111 -0.60 -6.68 1.86
CA LEU A 111 -0.57 -6.57 0.41
C LEU A 111 0.25 -7.68 -0.26
N PHE A 112 1.34 -8.12 0.37
CA PHE A 112 2.11 -9.27 -0.11
C PHE A 112 1.27 -10.56 -0.12
N PHE A 113 0.53 -10.84 0.96
CA PHE A 113 -0.39 -11.97 1.00
C PHE A 113 -1.51 -11.84 -0.04
N ALA A 114 -2.03 -10.64 -0.27
CA ALA A 114 -3.01 -10.41 -1.33
C ALA A 114 -2.46 -10.76 -2.71
N LEU A 115 -1.19 -10.41 -3.01
CA LEU A 115 -0.51 -10.80 -4.25
C LEU A 115 -0.37 -12.32 -4.38
N ILE A 116 -0.03 -13.02 -3.29
CA ILE A 116 0.04 -14.49 -3.28
C ILE A 116 -1.33 -15.09 -3.65
N VAL A 117 -2.40 -14.63 -3.00
CA VAL A 117 -3.76 -15.11 -3.26
C VAL A 117 -4.16 -14.85 -4.72
N ILE A 118 -3.91 -13.65 -5.25
CA ILE A 118 -4.17 -13.32 -6.65
C ILE A 118 -3.36 -14.22 -7.59
N GLY A 119 -2.10 -14.52 -7.25
CA GLY A 119 -1.25 -15.44 -8.02
C GLY A 119 -1.82 -16.86 -8.07
N ILE A 120 -2.29 -17.39 -6.93
CA ILE A 120 -2.91 -18.73 -6.86
C ILE A 120 -4.20 -18.77 -7.69
N VAL A 121 -5.07 -17.77 -7.53
CA VAL A 121 -6.34 -17.67 -8.27
C VAL A 121 -6.08 -17.51 -9.78
N GLY A 122 -5.11 -16.66 -10.15
CA GLY A 122 -4.70 -16.43 -11.54
C GLY A 122 -4.15 -17.71 -12.19
N ALA A 123 -3.29 -18.45 -11.48
CA ALA A 123 -2.79 -19.74 -11.97
C ALA A 123 -3.91 -20.77 -12.16
N GLY A 124 -4.90 -20.78 -11.26
CA GLY A 124 -6.11 -21.61 -11.40
C GLY A 124 -6.93 -21.25 -12.65
N ALA A 125 -7.10 -19.97 -12.93
CA ALA A 125 -7.84 -19.50 -14.11
C ALA A 125 -7.16 -19.90 -15.44
N ILE A 126 -5.82 -19.86 -15.49
CA ILE A 126 -5.04 -20.29 -16.67
C ILE A 126 -5.17 -21.81 -16.86
N ARG A 127 -5.05 -22.59 -15.78
CA ARG A 127 -5.16 -24.07 -15.83
C ARG A 127 -6.56 -24.56 -16.20
N GLY A 128 -7.61 -23.82 -15.87
CA GLY A 128 -9.00 -24.15 -16.17
C GLY A 128 -9.43 -23.95 -17.64
N GLY A 129 -8.54 -23.53 -18.54
CA GLY A 129 -8.80 -23.50 -19.99
C GLY A 129 -9.68 -22.36 -20.50
N ARG A 130 -9.97 -21.33 -19.70
CA ARG A 130 -10.81 -20.17 -20.09
C ARG A 130 -10.05 -19.04 -20.79
N GLY A 131 -8.80 -19.28 -21.19
CA GLY A 131 -7.84 -18.22 -21.51
C GLY A 131 -7.94 -17.56 -22.88
N THR A 132 -8.41 -18.24 -23.94
CA THR A 132 -8.33 -17.67 -25.32
C THR A 132 -9.37 -18.21 -26.31
N LYS A 133 -10.27 -19.11 -25.91
CA LYS A 133 -11.17 -19.79 -26.86
C LYS A 133 -12.46 -19.01 -27.19
N GLU A 134 -12.84 -18.00 -26.42
CA GLU A 134 -14.10 -17.26 -26.64
C GLU A 134 -13.97 -16.02 -27.55
N THR A 135 -12.76 -15.49 -27.78
CA THR A 135 -12.56 -14.27 -28.60
C THR A 135 -12.35 -14.54 -30.10
N LEU A 136 -12.22 -15.79 -30.53
CA LEU A 136 -12.01 -16.17 -31.94
C LEU A 136 -13.24 -16.82 -32.60
N GLY A 137 -14.42 -16.75 -31.97
CA GLY A 137 -15.64 -17.42 -32.42
C GLY A 137 -16.89 -16.55 -32.50
N ALA A 138 -16.79 -15.23 -32.40
CA ALA A 138 -17.91 -14.30 -32.57
C ALA A 138 -17.58 -13.24 -33.63
#